data_AF-A0A7Y2F6C8-F1
#
_entry.id   AF-A0A7Y2F6C8-F1
#
_cell.length_a   1.000
_cell.length_b   1.000
_cell.length_c   1.000
_cell.angle_alpha   90.00
_cell.angle_beta   90.00
_cell.angle_gamma   90.00
#
_symmetry.space_group_name_H-M   'P 1'
#
loop_
_entity.id
_entity.type
_entity.pdbx_description
1 polymer ?
#
loop_
_entity_poly.entity_id
_entity_poly.type
_entity_poly.pdbx_seq_one_letter_code
_entity_poly.pdbx_strand_id
1 'polypeptide(L)'
;MARSVPFNWKAEIWYTLKLRASVEKGQAVLRAKAWPRDEAEPKEWTLTATDTMPNLQGSPGLFGNSTNAEIFIDNVSVTLND
;
A
#
# COMPACT_ATOMS: atom_id res chain seq x y z
N MET A 1 -0.46 6.15 14.12
CA MET A 1 0.87 5.54 14.39
C MET A 1 1.19 4.57 13.26
N ALA A 2 2.43 4.57 12.75
CA ALA A 2 2.81 3.70 11.63
C ALA A 2 2.68 2.21 12.01
N ARG A 3 2.26 1.39 11.06
CA ARG A 3 2.18 -0.07 11.18
C ARG A 3 3.01 -0.70 10.07
N SER A 4 3.69 -1.78 10.40
CA SER A 4 4.47 -2.59 9.45
C SER A 4 4.28 -4.07 9.80
N VAL A 5 4.29 -4.92 8.77
CA VAL A 5 4.38 -6.37 8.91
C VAL A 5 5.64 -6.86 8.21
N PRO A 6 6.32 -7.91 8.72
CA PRO A 6 7.43 -8.51 8.00
C PRO A 6 6.99 -8.96 6.61
N PHE A 7 7.77 -8.59 5.59
CA PHE A 7 7.58 -9.03 4.22
C PHE A 7 8.94 -9.27 3.58
N ASN A 8 9.12 -10.46 2.99
CA ASN A 8 10.40 -10.88 2.44
C ASN A 8 10.54 -10.42 0.98
N TRP A 9 10.93 -9.16 0.80
CA TRP A 9 11.21 -8.60 -0.51
C TRP A 9 12.45 -9.25 -1.13
N LYS A 10 12.34 -9.65 -2.40
CA LYS A 10 13.45 -10.18 -3.19
C LYS A 10 13.73 -9.21 -4.34
N ALA A 11 15.01 -8.92 -4.56
CA ALA A 11 15.43 -8.15 -5.72
C ALA A 11 14.98 -8.84 -7.02
N GLU A 12 14.78 -8.05 -8.07
CA GLU A 12 14.40 -8.53 -9.42
C GLU A 12 13.04 -9.24 -9.50
N ILE A 13 12.24 -9.22 -8.43
CA ILE A 13 10.87 -9.72 -8.42
C ILE A 13 9.89 -8.54 -8.49
N TRP A 14 8.94 -8.62 -9.41
CA TRP A 14 7.82 -7.70 -9.45
C TRP A 14 6.78 -8.11 -8.40
N TYR A 15 6.29 -7.11 -7.67
CA TYR A 15 5.22 -7.28 -6.69
C TYR A 15 4.04 -6.40 -7.05
N THR A 16 2.83 -6.89 -6.81
CA THR A 16 1.63 -6.06 -6.82
C THR A 16 1.40 -5.53 -5.42
N LEU A 17 1.17 -4.21 -5.33
CA LEU A 17 0.77 -3.55 -4.09
C LEU A 17 -0.66 -3.04 -4.28
N LYS A 18 -1.53 -3.35 -3.32
CA LYS A 18 -2.89 -2.81 -3.27
C LYS A 18 -3.10 -2.10 -1.95
N LEU A 19 -3.53 -0.85 -2.03
CA LEU A 19 -3.85 -0.01 -0.88
C LEU A 19 -5.30 0.44 -0.98
N ARG A 20 -5.98 0.48 0.16
CA ARG A 20 -7.34 1.02 0.30
C ARG A 20 -7.35 1.99 1.47
N ALA A 21 -7.80 3.21 1.23
CA ALA A 21 -7.95 4.25 2.24
C ALA A 21 -9.42 4.62 2.39
N SER A 22 -10.00 4.43 3.57
CA SER A 22 -11.40 4.75 3.87
C SER A 22 -11.52 5.64 5.10
N VAL A 23 -12.54 6.48 5.15
CA VAL A 23 -12.89 7.26 6.35
C VAL A 23 -14.03 6.56 7.07
N GLU A 24 -13.78 6.06 8.27
CA GLU A 24 -14.74 5.36 9.12
C GLU A 24 -14.92 6.18 10.42
N LYS A 25 -16.10 6.76 10.64
CA LYS A 25 -16.43 7.58 11.83
C LYS A 25 -15.42 8.72 12.10
N GLY A 26 -14.92 9.36 11.05
CA GLY A 26 -13.93 10.46 11.14
C GLY A 26 -12.48 10.01 11.31
N GLN A 27 -12.21 8.72 11.37
CA GLN A 27 -10.86 8.14 11.40
C GLN A 27 -10.51 7.58 10.02
N ALA A 28 -9.23 7.63 9.64
CA ALA A 28 -8.78 6.96 8.41
C ALA A 28 -8.40 5.52 8.73
N VAL A 29 -8.97 4.59 7.99
CA VAL A 29 -8.63 3.17 8.03
C VAL A 29 -7.91 2.84 6.73
N LEU A 30 -6.63 2.50 6.86
CA LEU A 30 -5.76 2.12 5.77
C LEU A 30 -5.60 0.60 5.78
N ARG A 31 -5.88 -0.03 4.65
CA ARG A 31 -5.64 -1.46 4.44
C ARG A 31 -4.66 -1.63 3.28
N ALA A 32 -3.69 -2.52 3.44
CA ALA A 32 -2.71 -2.80 2.41
C ALA A 32 -2.41 -4.29 2.34
N LYS A 33 -2.03 -4.73 1.14
CA LYS A 33 -1.46 -6.05 0.89
C LYS A 33 -0.50 -5.99 -0.28
N ALA A 34 0.50 -6.84 -0.22
CA ALA A 34 1.53 -7.00 -1.24
C ALA A 34 1.73 -8.50 -1.52
N TRP A 35 2.00 -8.86 -2.77
CA TRP A 35 2.25 -10.23 -3.19
C TRP A 35 3.07 -10.24 -4.49
N PRO A 36 3.81 -11.31 -4.82
CA PRO A 36 4.49 -11.43 -6.11
C PRO A 36 3.49 -11.29 -7.26
N ARG A 37 3.85 -10.55 -8.31
CA ARG A 37 2.94 -10.17 -9.41
C ARG A 37 2.23 -11.37 -10.05
N ASP A 38 2.92 -12.50 -10.15
CA ASP A 38 2.43 -13.71 -10.81
C ASP A 38 1.68 -14.66 -9.85
N GLU A 39 1.52 -14.28 -8.58
CA GLU A 39 0.73 -15.01 -7.60
C GLU A 39 -0.69 -14.43 -7.48
N ALA A 40 -1.61 -15.24 -6.96
CA ALA A 40 -2.98 -14.81 -6.73
C ALA A 40 -3.07 -13.72 -5.66
N GLU A 41 -3.94 -12.73 -5.87
CA GLU A 41 -4.23 -11.70 -4.86
C GLU A 41 -4.69 -12.36 -3.55
N PRO A 42 -4.03 -12.08 -2.41
CA PRO A 42 -4.46 -12.59 -1.11
C PRO A 42 -5.90 -12.17 -0.81
N LYS A 43 -6.73 -13.10 -0.32
CA LYS A 43 -8.12 -12.79 0.04
C LYS A 43 -8.21 -11.76 1.16
N GLU A 44 -7.39 -11.96 2.19
CA GLU A 44 -7.35 -11.11 3.37
C GLU A 44 -6.38 -9.93 3.21
N TRP A 45 -6.67 -8.84 3.92
CA TRP A 45 -5.72 -7.74 4.07
C TRP A 45 -4.60 -8.15 5.03
N THR A 46 -3.35 -8.00 4.62
CA THR A 46 -2.19 -8.40 5.44
C THR A 46 -1.73 -7.29 6.38
N LEU A 47 -2.12 -6.04 6.12
CA LEU A 47 -1.82 -4.89 6.95
C LEU A 47 -3.05 -3.99 7.09
N THR A 48 -3.38 -3.62 8.32
CA THR A 48 -4.40 -2.60 8.63
C THR A 48 -3.83 -1.60 9.63
N ALA A 49 -4.07 -0.32 9.37
CA ALA A 49 -3.69 0.78 10.24
C ALA A 49 -4.85 1.77 10.39
N THR A 50 -4.99 2.33 11.58
CA THR A 50 -5.98 3.39 11.86
C THR A 50 -5.24 4.66 12.25
N ASP A 51 -5.60 5.75 11.60
CA ASP A 51 -5.24 7.11 12.00
C ASP A 51 -6.46 7.78 12.63
N THR A 52 -6.34 8.10 13.91
CA THR A 52 -7.41 8.73 14.70
C THR A 52 -7.50 10.23 14.47
N MET A 53 -6.51 10.85 13.82
CA MET A 53 -6.47 12.29 13.50
C MET A 53 -6.02 12.49 12.04
N PRO A 54 -6.78 11.98 11.06
CA PRO A 54 -6.32 11.92 9.67
C PRO A 54 -6.49 13.24 8.91
N ASN A 55 -5.70 13.39 7.84
CA ASN A 55 -6.07 14.29 6.75
C ASN A 55 -7.16 13.62 5.90
N LEU A 56 -8.33 14.27 5.76
CA LEU A 56 -9.48 13.71 5.05
C LEU A 56 -9.45 13.94 3.52
N GLN A 57 -8.51 14.77 3.05
CA GLN A 57 -8.34 15.10 1.65
C GLN A 57 -6.84 15.10 1.31
N GLY A 58 -6.50 14.60 0.13
CA GLY A 58 -5.14 14.53 -0.37
C GLY A 58 -5.04 13.70 -1.64
N SER A 59 -3.86 13.73 -2.26
CA SER A 59 -3.55 12.93 -3.43
C SER A 59 -2.73 11.70 -3.02
N PRO A 60 -2.95 10.53 -3.63
CA PRO A 60 -2.04 9.40 -3.47
C PRO A 60 -0.67 9.74 -4.07
N GLY A 61 0.39 9.23 -3.45
CA GLY A 61 1.76 9.41 -3.91
C GLY A 61 2.62 8.20 -3.57
N LEU A 62 3.62 7.97 -4.41
CA LEU A 62 4.65 6.96 -4.19
C LEU A 62 5.97 7.69 -3.95
N PHE A 63 6.71 7.25 -2.95
CA PHE A 63 8.02 7.79 -2.60
C PHE A 63 8.98 6.63 -2.36
N GLY A 64 10.18 6.73 -2.93
CA GLY A 64 11.25 5.75 -2.77
C GLY A 64 12.61 6.44 -2.79
N ASN A 65 13.55 5.91 -2.01
CA ASN A 65 14.93 6.37 -2.02
C ASN A 65 15.77 5.44 -2.89
N SER A 66 16.22 5.93 -4.05
CA SER A 66 16.98 5.18 -5.05
C SER A 66 18.44 5.62 -5.16
N THR A 67 19.05 6.02 -4.03
CA THR A 67 20.45 6.50 -4.02
C THR A 67 21.45 5.40 -4.41
N ASN A 68 21.17 4.15 -4.03
CA ASN A 68 22.11 3.02 -4.18
C ASN A 68 21.58 1.90 -5.09
N ALA A 69 20.30 1.92 -5.45
CA ALA A 69 19.65 0.93 -6.28
C ALA A 69 18.43 1.56 -6.97
N GLU A 70 18.09 1.05 -8.15
CA GLU A 70 16.93 1.51 -8.91
C GLU A 70 15.63 0.98 -8.30
N ILE A 71 14.55 1.77 -8.43
CA ILE A 71 13.19 1.36 -8.09
C ILE A 71 12.35 1.51 -9.34
N PHE A 72 11.75 0.41 -9.78
CA PHE A 72 10.83 0.41 -10.91
C PHE A 72 9.39 0.39 -10.40
N ILE A 73 8.55 1.25 -10.98
CA ILE A 73 7.13 1.36 -10.65
C ILE A 73 6.38 1.39 -11.98
N ASP A 74 5.37 0.53 -12.13
CA ASP A 74 4.58 0.41 -13.34
C ASP A 74 3.13 0.03 -13.01
N ASN A 75 2.21 0.23 -13.97
CA ASN A 75 0.78 -0.10 -13.87
C ASN A 75 0.06 0.57 -12.69
N VAL A 76 0.37 1.85 -12.43
CA VAL A 76 -0.25 2.62 -11.36
C VAL A 76 -1.66 3.02 -11.75
N SER A 77 -2.65 2.57 -10.98
CA SER A 77 -4.04 2.98 -11.10
C SER A 77 -4.59 3.49 -9.77
N VAL A 78 -5.38 4.55 -9.82
CA VAL A 78 -6.10 5.08 -8.67
C VAL A 78 -7.58 5.11 -9.02
N THR A 79 -8.40 4.49 -8.18
CA THR A 79 -9.86 4.45 -8.35
C THR A 79 -10.53 4.85 -7.05
N LEU A 80 -11.81 5.20 -7.13
CA LEU A 80 -12.64 5.28 -5.93
C LEU A 80 -12.73 3.88 -5.29
N ASN A 81 -12.94 3.87 -3.98
CA ASN A 81 -13.26 2.63 -3.28
C ASN A 81 -14.64 2.13 -3.76
N ASP A 82 -14.76 0.81 -3.90
CA ASP A 82 -16.05 0.12 -4.06
C ASP A 82 -16.93 0.26 -2.80
#